data_AF-A0A661VR51-F1
#
_entry.id   AF-A0A661VR51-F1
#
_cell.length_a   1.000
_cell.length_b   1.000
_cell.length_c   1.000
_cell.angle_alpha   90.00
_cell.angle_beta   90.00
_cell.angle_gamma   90.00
#
_symmetry.space_group_name_H-M   'P 1'
#
loop_
_entity.id
_entity.type
_entity.pdbx_description
1 polymer ?
#
loop_
_entity_poly.entity_id
_entity_poly.type
_entity_poly.pdbx_seq_one_letter_code
_entity_poly.pdbx_strand_id
1 'polypeptide(L)'
;MKTKYLLLSLALALGLLLLLSKLLAVPAPLRAAVDVHYVAPGGDCGEMTPCYADIQAAVDAATPGAEIRVAEGTYTGMSVRDSVTQVVYLSKTLTLRGGYTTTDWETSYPLTQPTILDAQRQGRVLYITGADNTLQIEGLRLTGGQANEGAGLALLESALTLTHNLIYSNTAASFGGGAKLSGHQVTLVGNDIFSNTATWGGGGLLIEGWANLYDNTIHHNGPIDGLCIWNGDVTLVNTLISNNHATGLTLIGGNLRAWHTTFAANDAYGLFVTNSGQTHGVATLTNTIIVSHAVGVKAVNFPGNWYTNAVTLTATLWGNLTNTTSAVPGAIITGTRNFTGDPAFADPAHGDYHLTAGSAARNRGASAGIVTDFEGDLRDPLPDLGADEYDAPGDIHSSYLPLVSCPPDPCRPIPGASYSSLSVVNPTNPDPETNPDYNLALLGYDLTDVDKVLVNYGPGDTDAPQFYYFFGDRRLPVFSNVYRVHGWDWEHMVPLPPPPMPWPVTAVGFEVAAGNEIIHTPDSGYDIGESYDALVLYASQTQITLKYTREDDIIDGYTVYVDGICVEPSLLALYEQLDASGRQNLPAVQGGQPLGRARNAEIVVSIRDKACPMDPRSRKDWWEWQ
;
A
#
# COMPACT_ATOMS: atom_id res chain seq x y z
N MET A 1 23.37 -38.19 62.70
CA MET A 1 23.76 -38.82 61.42
C MET A 1 22.81 -38.46 60.25
N LYS A 2 21.53 -38.15 60.46
CA LYS A 2 20.57 -37.86 59.36
C LYS A 2 20.65 -36.44 58.74
N THR A 3 21.19 -35.45 59.44
CA THR A 3 21.19 -34.04 58.97
C THR A 3 22.34 -33.70 58.00
N LYS A 4 23.47 -34.44 58.05
CA LYS A 4 24.61 -34.21 57.15
C LYS A 4 24.38 -34.72 55.72
N TYR A 5 23.53 -35.74 55.55
CA TYR A 5 23.21 -36.28 54.22
C TYR A 5 22.19 -35.42 53.47
N LEU A 6 21.30 -34.74 54.19
CA LEU A 6 20.28 -33.86 53.58
C LEU A 6 20.87 -32.57 52.99
N LEU A 7 21.90 -32.02 53.64
CA LEU A 7 22.60 -30.81 53.17
C LEU A 7 23.51 -31.09 51.97
N LEU A 8 24.11 -32.30 51.90
CA LEU A 8 24.95 -32.70 50.77
C LEU A 8 24.11 -33.01 49.51
N SER A 9 22.92 -33.61 49.69
CA SER A 9 21.97 -33.83 48.59
C SER A 9 21.36 -32.52 48.06
N LEU A 10 21.11 -31.54 48.94
CA LEU A 10 20.58 -30.24 48.52
C LEU A 10 21.62 -29.41 47.76
N ALA A 11 22.89 -29.45 48.18
CA ALA A 11 23.98 -28.76 47.50
C ALA A 11 24.33 -29.38 46.13
N LEU A 12 24.29 -30.72 46.00
CA LEU A 12 24.45 -31.37 44.71
C LEU A 12 23.27 -31.10 43.77
N ALA A 13 22.03 -31.07 44.29
CA ALA A 13 20.85 -30.77 43.50
C ALA A 13 20.83 -29.31 43.02
N LEU A 14 21.27 -28.36 43.84
CA LEU A 14 21.37 -26.95 43.44
C LEU A 14 22.51 -26.73 42.42
N GLY A 15 23.64 -27.42 42.59
CA GLY A 15 24.76 -27.39 41.64
C GLY A 15 24.40 -28.02 40.29
N LEU A 16 23.62 -29.10 40.28
CA LEU A 16 23.13 -29.74 39.06
C LEU A 16 22.05 -28.89 38.37
N LEU A 17 21.17 -28.23 39.14
CA LEU A 17 20.18 -27.27 38.59
C LEU A 17 20.84 -26.05 37.94
N LEU A 18 21.91 -25.51 38.55
CA LEU A 18 22.65 -24.35 38.03
C LEU A 18 23.55 -24.70 36.82
N LEU A 19 23.99 -25.95 36.71
CA LEU A 19 24.65 -26.44 35.48
C LEU A 19 23.64 -26.75 34.37
N LEU A 20 22.49 -27.35 34.70
CA LEU A 20 21.42 -27.58 33.72
C LEU A 20 20.83 -26.26 33.21
N SER A 21 20.68 -25.23 34.05
CA SER A 21 20.19 -23.91 33.60
C SER A 21 21.17 -23.17 32.68
N LYS A 22 22.46 -23.53 32.69
CA LYS A 22 23.47 -23.02 31.74
C LYS A 22 23.60 -23.87 30.48
N LEU A 23 23.20 -25.15 30.51
CA LEU A 23 23.15 -26.03 29.33
C LEU A 23 21.79 -26.06 28.61
N LEU A 24 20.72 -25.55 29.23
CA LEU A 24 19.36 -25.44 28.68
C LEU A 24 18.93 -24.01 28.35
N ALA A 25 19.85 -23.05 28.40
CA ALA A 25 19.64 -21.76 27.75
C ALA A 25 19.69 -21.99 26.23
N VAL A 26 18.60 -22.51 25.66
CA VAL A 26 18.32 -22.40 24.24
C VAL A 26 18.29 -20.89 23.99
N PRO A 27 19.17 -20.34 23.13
CA PRO A 27 19.03 -18.94 22.78
C PRO A 27 17.59 -18.77 22.28
N ALA A 28 16.88 -17.75 22.79
CA ALA A 28 15.62 -17.35 22.18
C ALA A 28 15.83 -17.33 20.66
N PRO A 29 14.88 -17.79 19.83
CA PRO A 29 15.00 -17.59 18.40
C PRO A 29 15.28 -16.10 18.23
N LEU A 30 16.47 -15.77 17.71
CA LEU A 30 16.75 -14.40 17.30
C LEU A 30 15.61 -14.09 16.34
N ARG A 31 14.70 -13.20 16.73
CA ARG A 31 13.97 -12.40 15.75
C ARG A 31 15.12 -11.88 14.88
N ALA A 32 15.21 -12.35 13.64
CA ALA A 32 16.30 -11.93 12.77
C ALA A 32 16.26 -10.40 12.83
N ALA A 33 17.30 -9.80 13.41
CA ALA A 33 17.45 -8.37 13.34
C ALA A 33 17.32 -8.05 11.85
N VAL A 34 16.47 -7.08 11.50
CA VAL A 34 16.41 -6.59 10.12
C VAL A 34 17.86 -6.40 9.71
N ASP A 35 18.27 -7.04 8.61
CA ASP A 35 19.64 -6.94 8.13
C ASP A 35 19.82 -5.50 7.66
N VAL A 36 20.35 -4.63 8.53
CA VAL A 36 20.51 -3.19 8.26
C VAL A 36 21.98 -2.90 7.96
N HIS A 37 22.22 -2.30 6.80
CA HIS A 37 23.53 -1.81 6.38
C HIS A 37 23.54 -0.29 6.40
N TYR A 38 24.59 0.30 6.96
CA TYR A 38 24.72 1.74 7.13
C TYR A 38 25.74 2.30 6.15
N VAL A 39 25.40 3.39 5.47
CA VAL A 39 26.26 4.03 4.48
C VAL A 39 26.41 5.51 4.79
N ALA A 40 27.65 5.96 4.98
CA ALA A 40 27.96 7.35 5.26
C ALA A 40 29.22 7.80 4.50
N PRO A 41 29.40 9.10 4.21
CA PRO A 41 30.59 9.60 3.53
C PRO A 41 31.88 9.17 4.27
N GLY A 42 32.81 8.57 3.54
CA GLY A 42 34.07 8.08 4.11
C GLY A 42 33.95 6.82 4.98
N GLY A 43 32.75 6.25 5.14
CA GLY A 43 32.51 5.07 5.97
C GLY A 43 32.51 5.38 7.47
N ASP A 44 32.06 6.59 7.84
CA ASP A 44 31.89 7.00 9.24
C ASP A 44 30.41 6.94 9.65
N CYS A 45 29.98 5.79 10.16
CA CYS A 45 28.59 5.59 10.62
C CYS A 45 28.45 5.71 12.15
N GLY A 46 29.42 6.33 12.84
CA GLY A 46 29.48 6.33 14.29
C GLY A 46 29.70 4.92 14.85
N GLU A 47 28.83 4.47 15.76
CA GLU A 47 28.92 3.15 16.39
C GLU A 47 28.23 2.04 15.57
N MET A 48 27.57 2.39 14.46
CA MET A 48 26.77 1.44 13.69
C MET A 48 27.62 0.55 12.78
N THR A 49 27.30 -0.74 12.76
CA THR A 49 27.96 -1.75 11.92
C THR A 49 26.93 -2.72 11.32
N PRO A 50 27.13 -3.22 10.09
CA PRO A 50 28.24 -2.92 9.19
C PRO A 50 28.13 -1.52 8.56
N CYS A 51 29.27 -0.84 8.43
CA CYS A 51 29.37 0.52 7.87
C CYS A 51 30.16 0.52 6.57
N TYR A 52 29.68 1.29 5.59
CA TYR A 52 30.28 1.38 4.26
C TYR A 52 30.45 2.84 3.84
N ALA A 53 31.54 3.11 3.11
CA ALA A 53 31.78 4.40 2.48
C ALA A 53 31.05 4.55 1.13
N ASP A 54 30.59 3.42 0.56
CA ASP A 54 30.04 3.31 -0.78
C ASP A 54 28.74 2.51 -0.74
N ILE A 55 27.72 2.98 -1.45
CA ILE A 55 26.38 2.37 -1.44
C ILE A 55 26.43 1.00 -2.14
N GLN A 56 27.19 0.86 -3.23
CA GLN A 56 27.27 -0.41 -3.95
C GLN A 56 27.90 -1.50 -3.07
N ALA A 57 28.91 -1.17 -2.27
CA ALA A 57 29.53 -2.11 -1.34
C ALA A 57 28.54 -2.62 -0.27
N ALA A 58 27.65 -1.75 0.22
CA ALA A 58 26.58 -2.14 1.13
C ALA A 58 25.57 -3.08 0.44
N VAL A 59 25.13 -2.73 -0.78
CA VAL A 59 24.23 -3.56 -1.61
C VAL A 59 24.81 -4.94 -1.87
N ASP A 60 26.11 -5.03 -2.14
CA ASP A 60 26.79 -6.30 -2.40
C ASP A 60 26.77 -7.22 -1.18
N ALA A 61 27.06 -6.64 -0.01
CA ALA A 61 27.16 -7.38 1.25
C ALA A 61 25.78 -7.76 1.82
N ALA A 62 24.75 -6.97 1.53
CA ALA A 62 23.40 -7.16 2.05
C ALA A 62 22.76 -8.47 1.62
N THR A 63 22.05 -9.11 2.54
CA THR A 63 21.19 -10.27 2.21
C THR A 63 19.89 -9.81 1.53
N PRO A 64 19.22 -10.67 0.72
CA PRO A 64 17.91 -10.31 0.16
C PRO A 64 16.90 -9.99 1.27
N GLY A 65 16.19 -8.87 1.14
CA GLY A 65 15.26 -8.33 2.12
C GLY A 65 15.87 -7.32 3.10
N ALA A 66 17.18 -7.09 3.04
CA ALA A 66 17.87 -6.12 3.88
C ALA A 66 17.42 -4.66 3.65
N GLU A 67 17.66 -3.82 4.64
CA GLU A 67 17.52 -2.36 4.56
C GLU A 67 18.90 -1.71 4.49
N ILE A 68 19.07 -0.79 3.55
CA ILE A 68 20.28 0.03 3.41
C ILE A 68 19.89 1.46 3.77
N ARG A 69 20.40 1.92 4.91
CA ARG A 69 20.21 3.29 5.42
C ARG A 69 21.39 4.14 5.00
N VAL A 70 21.10 5.24 4.31
CA VAL A 70 22.13 6.12 3.75
C VAL A 70 22.04 7.50 4.41
N ALA A 71 23.14 7.92 5.02
CA ALA A 71 23.24 9.25 5.60
C ALA A 71 23.28 10.33 4.52
N GLU A 72 23.01 11.56 4.92
CA GLU A 72 23.22 12.75 4.10
C GLU A 72 24.61 12.77 3.45
N GLY A 73 24.68 13.27 2.23
CA GLY A 73 25.92 13.35 1.46
C GLY A 73 25.72 13.13 -0.03
N THR A 74 26.81 13.31 -0.78
CA THR A 74 26.86 13.05 -2.23
C THR A 74 27.69 11.81 -2.50
N TYR A 75 27.07 10.82 -3.14
CA TYR A 75 27.64 9.52 -3.47
C TYR A 75 27.82 9.42 -4.99
N THR A 76 29.07 9.28 -5.42
CA THR A 76 29.49 9.29 -6.83
C THR A 76 30.23 8.01 -7.23
N GLY A 77 30.08 6.94 -6.44
CA GLY A 77 30.77 5.67 -6.62
C GLY A 77 30.26 4.94 -7.86
N MET A 78 30.86 5.21 -9.02
CA MET A 78 30.50 4.53 -10.27
C MET A 78 31.06 3.10 -10.29
N SER A 79 30.23 2.13 -10.67
CA SER A 79 30.60 0.74 -10.90
C SER A 79 30.17 0.27 -12.28
N VAL A 80 30.85 -0.75 -12.80
CA VAL A 80 30.46 -1.44 -14.05
C VAL A 80 30.03 -2.85 -13.70
N ARG A 81 28.78 -3.21 -14.03
CA ARG A 81 28.19 -4.55 -13.79
C ARG A 81 27.32 -4.94 -14.96
N ASP A 82 27.48 -6.17 -15.44
CA ASP A 82 26.76 -6.69 -16.60
C ASP A 82 26.81 -5.73 -17.82
N SER A 83 27.98 -5.12 -18.03
CA SER A 83 28.24 -4.11 -19.09
C SER A 83 27.46 -2.80 -18.96
N VAL A 84 26.83 -2.56 -17.81
CA VAL A 84 26.17 -1.31 -17.45
C VAL A 84 27.07 -0.53 -16.50
N THR A 85 27.19 0.79 -16.72
CA THR A 85 27.87 1.71 -15.80
C THR A 85 26.82 2.48 -14.99
N GLN A 86 26.88 2.41 -13.66
CA GLN A 86 25.90 3.03 -12.75
C GLN A 86 26.51 3.37 -11.39
N VAL A 87 25.84 4.24 -10.61
CA VAL A 87 26.18 4.44 -9.18
C VAL A 87 25.78 3.21 -8.38
N VAL A 88 24.54 2.72 -8.53
CA VAL A 88 24.04 1.55 -7.79
C VAL A 88 23.34 0.56 -8.73
N TYR A 89 23.76 -0.69 -8.63
CA TYR A 89 23.22 -1.85 -9.32
C TYR A 89 22.45 -2.72 -8.32
N LEU A 90 21.17 -2.91 -8.58
CA LEU A 90 20.21 -3.58 -7.72
C LEU A 90 19.69 -4.84 -8.42
N SER A 91 20.07 -6.00 -7.91
CA SER A 91 19.70 -7.31 -8.47
C SER A 91 19.14 -8.29 -7.44
N LYS A 92 18.75 -7.78 -6.27
CA LYS A 92 18.11 -8.52 -5.17
C LYS A 92 17.03 -7.65 -4.52
N THR A 93 15.99 -8.27 -3.96
CA THR A 93 15.00 -7.59 -3.09
C THR A 93 15.71 -6.88 -1.94
N LEU A 94 15.45 -5.58 -1.76
CA LEU A 94 15.97 -4.78 -0.64
C LEU A 94 15.23 -3.43 -0.53
N THR A 95 15.46 -2.75 0.59
CA THR A 95 15.07 -1.34 0.79
C THR A 95 16.32 -0.45 0.75
N LEU A 96 16.30 0.64 -0.01
CA LEU A 96 17.35 1.66 -0.05
C LEU A 96 16.72 3.01 0.35
N ARG A 97 17.12 3.54 1.50
CA ARG A 97 16.50 4.72 2.09
C ARG A 97 17.54 5.78 2.45
N GLY A 98 17.34 7.00 1.95
CA GLY A 98 18.14 8.18 2.31
C GLY A 98 17.59 8.91 3.54
N GLY A 99 18.15 10.08 3.84
CA GLY A 99 17.60 10.98 4.85
C GLY A 99 18.17 10.82 6.25
N TYR A 100 19.18 9.97 6.46
CA TYR A 100 19.75 9.74 7.78
C TYR A 100 20.91 10.69 8.11
N THR A 101 21.34 10.71 9.36
CA THR A 101 22.60 11.36 9.77
C THR A 101 23.50 10.34 10.44
N THR A 102 24.79 10.64 10.59
CA THR A 102 25.72 9.74 11.29
C THR A 102 25.44 9.61 12.79
N THR A 103 24.52 10.42 13.33
CA THR A 103 24.08 10.43 14.74
C THR A 103 22.64 9.98 14.96
N ASP A 104 21.83 9.87 13.91
CA ASP A 104 20.44 9.40 13.95
C ASP A 104 20.17 8.52 12.72
N TRP A 105 20.13 7.22 12.98
CA TRP A 105 19.84 6.18 12.01
C TRP A 105 18.46 5.57 12.20
N GLU A 106 17.67 6.05 13.15
CA GLU A 106 16.32 5.55 13.43
C GLU A 106 15.27 6.34 12.66
N THR A 107 15.48 7.65 12.50
CA THR A 107 14.53 8.53 11.81
C THR A 107 15.13 9.12 10.53
N SER A 108 14.41 9.00 9.41
CA SER A 108 14.79 9.60 8.14
C SER A 108 14.16 10.99 7.95
N TYR A 109 14.96 11.96 7.52
CA TYR A 109 14.57 13.35 7.25
C TYR A 109 15.03 13.81 5.86
N PRO A 110 14.56 13.21 4.75
CA PRO A 110 15.15 13.35 3.41
C PRO A 110 15.13 14.77 2.84
N LEU A 111 14.23 15.64 3.33
CA LEU A 111 14.20 17.05 2.96
C LEU A 111 15.38 17.84 3.55
N THR A 112 15.70 17.60 4.83
CA THR A 112 16.73 18.36 5.55
C THR A 112 18.09 17.67 5.60
N GLN A 113 18.14 16.35 5.41
CA GLN A 113 19.34 15.50 5.46
C GLN A 113 19.52 14.78 4.12
N PRO A 114 19.92 15.49 3.06
CA PRO A 114 19.78 14.96 1.71
C PRO A 114 20.80 13.89 1.35
N THR A 115 20.31 12.76 0.84
CA THR A 115 21.14 11.72 0.21
C THR A 115 21.11 11.87 -1.30
N ILE A 116 22.25 12.27 -1.89
CA ILE A 116 22.38 12.53 -3.33
C ILE A 116 23.21 11.43 -3.98
N LEU A 117 22.65 10.75 -4.97
CA LEU A 117 23.36 9.85 -5.85
C LEU A 117 23.59 10.60 -7.17
N ASP A 118 24.85 10.93 -7.46
CA ASP A 118 25.25 11.71 -8.62
C ASP A 118 26.15 10.89 -9.54
N ALA A 119 25.65 10.54 -10.72
CA ALA A 119 26.39 9.77 -11.71
C ALA A 119 27.40 10.61 -12.51
N GLN A 120 27.45 11.94 -12.31
CA GLN A 120 28.44 12.86 -12.90
C GLN A 120 28.58 12.76 -14.42
N ARG A 121 27.50 12.39 -15.11
CA ARG A 121 27.42 12.10 -16.55
C ARG A 121 28.27 10.93 -17.03
N GLN A 122 28.62 10.01 -16.14
CA GLN A 122 29.50 8.86 -16.43
C GLN A 122 28.73 7.54 -16.60
N GLY A 123 27.40 7.55 -16.43
CA GLY A 123 26.55 6.36 -16.53
C GLY A 123 25.17 6.64 -15.97
N ARG A 124 24.47 5.59 -15.52
CA ARG A 124 23.17 5.71 -14.83
C ARG A 124 23.35 6.06 -13.36
N VAL A 125 22.30 6.54 -12.71
CA VAL A 125 22.29 6.61 -11.24
C VAL A 125 21.94 5.23 -10.68
N LEU A 126 20.75 4.72 -10.99
CA LEU A 126 20.27 3.42 -10.56
C LEU A 126 20.03 2.48 -11.75
N TYR A 127 20.41 1.22 -11.59
CA TYR A 127 20.04 0.14 -12.51
C TYR A 127 19.45 -1.02 -11.71
N ILE A 128 18.19 -1.36 -11.98
CA ILE A 128 17.41 -2.37 -11.27
C ILE A 128 17.05 -3.49 -12.24
N THR A 129 17.32 -4.73 -11.84
CA THR A 129 17.09 -5.92 -12.66
C THR A 129 16.71 -7.15 -11.82
N GLY A 130 16.24 -8.20 -12.50
CA GLY A 130 15.86 -9.49 -11.93
C GLY A 130 14.36 -9.58 -11.67
N ALA A 131 13.69 -10.49 -12.37
CA ALA A 131 12.23 -10.57 -12.43
C ALA A 131 11.52 -10.77 -11.08
N ASP A 132 12.17 -11.46 -10.13
CA ASP A 132 11.57 -11.82 -8.85
C ASP A 132 11.91 -10.82 -7.72
N ASN A 133 12.55 -9.70 -8.04
CA ASN A 133 12.97 -8.73 -7.05
C ASN A 133 11.88 -7.70 -6.74
N THR A 134 11.74 -7.38 -5.45
CA THR A 134 10.90 -6.26 -4.98
C THR A 134 11.79 -5.20 -4.33
N LEU A 135 11.82 -4.01 -4.90
CA LEU A 135 12.68 -2.91 -4.44
C LEU A 135 11.83 -1.81 -3.83
N GLN A 136 12.26 -1.29 -2.68
CA GLN A 136 11.73 -0.07 -2.07
C GLN A 136 12.84 0.99 -2.05
N ILE A 137 12.61 2.11 -2.71
CA ILE A 137 13.59 3.18 -2.86
C ILE A 137 12.97 4.49 -2.36
N GLU A 138 13.55 5.08 -1.32
CA GLU A 138 12.92 6.17 -0.59
C GLU A 138 13.86 7.33 -0.25
N GLY A 139 13.37 8.56 -0.43
CA GLY A 139 14.03 9.76 0.11
C GLY A 139 15.38 10.10 -0.54
N LEU A 140 15.61 9.66 -1.78
CA LEU A 140 16.86 9.87 -2.50
C LEU A 140 16.75 11.01 -3.53
N ARG A 141 17.91 11.60 -3.84
CA ARG A 141 18.10 12.54 -4.95
C ARG A 141 18.92 11.86 -6.04
N LEU A 142 18.31 11.56 -7.19
CA LEU A 142 18.94 10.86 -8.32
C LEU A 142 19.29 11.84 -9.43
N THR A 143 20.57 12.08 -9.67
CA THR A 143 21.00 13.12 -10.60
C THR A 143 22.26 12.80 -11.41
N GLY A 144 22.51 13.61 -12.43
CA GLY A 144 23.72 13.54 -13.24
C GLY A 144 23.82 12.29 -14.12
N GLY A 145 22.74 11.53 -14.29
CA GLY A 145 22.71 10.37 -15.18
C GLY A 145 22.94 10.76 -16.64
N GLN A 146 23.80 10.01 -17.35
CA GLN A 146 23.91 10.06 -18.80
C GLN A 146 24.02 8.64 -19.39
N ALA A 147 22.97 8.20 -20.07
CA ALA A 147 22.89 6.84 -20.62
C ALA A 147 22.07 6.78 -21.91
N ASN A 148 21.95 5.60 -22.53
CA ASN A 148 21.05 5.45 -23.68
C ASN A 148 19.57 5.53 -23.26
N GLU A 149 19.22 4.86 -22.17
CA GLU A 149 17.84 4.78 -21.65
C GLU A 149 17.86 4.73 -20.13
N GLY A 150 16.88 5.36 -19.47
CA GLY A 150 16.75 5.34 -18.02
C GLY A 150 17.99 5.92 -17.34
N ALA A 151 18.34 7.17 -17.65
CA ALA A 151 19.61 7.73 -17.24
C ALA A 151 19.68 8.01 -15.73
N GLY A 152 18.61 8.52 -15.13
CA GLY A 152 18.48 8.51 -13.67
C GLY A 152 18.26 7.09 -13.16
N LEU A 153 17.19 6.43 -13.60
CA LEU A 153 16.85 5.07 -13.18
C LEU A 153 16.43 4.22 -14.38
N ALA A 154 16.99 3.01 -14.49
CA ALA A 154 16.49 1.99 -15.40
C ALA A 154 16.01 0.78 -14.60
N LEU A 155 14.74 0.41 -14.79
CA LEU A 155 14.11 -0.77 -14.21
C LEU A 155 13.78 -1.78 -15.30
N LEU A 156 14.27 -3.01 -15.15
CA LEU A 156 14.00 -4.12 -16.04
C LEU A 156 13.41 -5.29 -15.25
N GLU A 157 12.16 -5.66 -15.57
CA GLU A 157 11.50 -6.90 -15.12
C GLU A 157 11.17 -7.00 -13.61
N SER A 158 11.68 -6.14 -12.72
CA SER A 158 11.40 -6.19 -11.28
C SER A 158 10.15 -5.43 -10.84
N ALA A 159 9.71 -5.66 -9.58
CA ALA A 159 8.76 -4.83 -8.87
C ALA A 159 9.49 -3.67 -8.15
N LEU A 160 8.89 -2.48 -8.18
CA LEU A 160 9.51 -1.26 -7.64
C LEU A 160 8.49 -0.35 -6.96
N THR A 161 8.78 0.05 -5.72
CA THR A 161 8.15 1.18 -5.06
C THR A 161 9.15 2.32 -4.92
N LEU A 162 8.82 3.47 -5.49
CA LEU A 162 9.57 4.73 -5.39
C LEU A 162 8.77 5.72 -4.55
N THR A 163 9.31 6.17 -3.43
CA THR A 163 8.60 7.05 -2.50
C THR A 163 9.44 8.28 -2.14
N HIS A 164 8.89 9.48 -2.30
CA HIS A 164 9.53 10.75 -1.90
C HIS A 164 10.94 10.95 -2.48
N ASN A 165 11.18 10.52 -3.72
CA ASN A 165 12.45 10.73 -4.40
C ASN A 165 12.40 11.98 -5.30
N LEU A 166 13.55 12.61 -5.48
CA LEU A 166 13.77 13.65 -6.48
C LEU A 166 14.61 13.06 -7.62
N ILE A 167 14.07 13.05 -8.83
CA ILE A 167 14.77 12.55 -10.02
C ILE A 167 14.98 13.71 -10.97
N TYR A 168 16.22 14.20 -11.09
CA TYR A 168 16.46 15.44 -11.82
C TYR A 168 17.80 15.55 -12.54
N SER A 169 17.81 16.38 -13.61
CA SER A 169 19.01 16.68 -14.39
C SER A 169 19.72 15.44 -14.96
N ASN A 170 18.92 14.45 -15.39
CA ASN A 170 19.39 13.25 -16.07
C ASN A 170 19.14 13.35 -17.59
N THR A 171 20.01 12.74 -18.40
CA THR A 171 19.98 12.81 -19.86
C THR A 171 20.07 11.42 -20.50
N ALA A 172 19.01 11.00 -21.18
CA ALA A 172 18.98 9.79 -22.00
C ALA A 172 19.11 10.12 -23.50
N ALA A 173 19.91 9.34 -24.23
CA ALA A 173 20.02 9.49 -25.69
C ALA A 173 18.79 9.00 -26.46
N SER A 174 18.00 8.08 -25.86
CA SER A 174 16.81 7.51 -26.45
C SER A 174 15.56 7.85 -25.62
N PHE A 175 15.33 7.14 -24.51
CA PHE A 175 14.09 7.26 -23.73
C PHE A 175 14.33 7.30 -22.21
N GLY A 176 13.41 7.92 -21.47
CA GLY A 176 13.42 7.88 -20.02
C GLY A 176 14.62 8.64 -19.44
N GLY A 177 14.64 9.96 -19.61
CA GLY A 177 15.72 10.81 -19.13
C GLY A 177 15.87 10.67 -17.61
N GLY A 178 14.79 10.90 -16.89
CA GLY A 178 14.71 10.65 -15.44
C GLY A 178 14.66 9.16 -15.16
N ALA A 179 13.64 8.45 -15.66
CA ALA A 179 13.57 7.01 -15.54
C ALA A 179 12.93 6.29 -16.74
N LYS A 180 13.37 5.06 -16.97
CA LYS A 180 12.68 4.07 -17.81
C LYS A 180 12.23 2.91 -16.93
N LEU A 181 10.93 2.64 -16.94
CA LEU A 181 10.26 1.69 -16.05
C LEU A 181 9.60 0.58 -16.87
N SER A 182 10.25 -0.58 -16.94
CA SER A 182 9.77 -1.76 -17.70
C SER A 182 9.50 -2.95 -16.77
N GLY A 183 8.86 -2.70 -15.62
CA GLY A 183 8.53 -3.70 -14.59
C GLY A 183 7.05 -4.12 -14.60
N HIS A 184 6.71 -5.16 -13.82
CA HIS A 184 5.36 -5.72 -13.77
C HIS A 184 4.49 -5.22 -12.60
N GLN A 185 5.10 -4.57 -11.59
CA GLN A 185 4.41 -3.95 -10.45
C GLN A 185 5.19 -2.69 -10.01
N VAL A 186 4.87 -1.55 -10.62
CA VAL A 186 5.55 -0.28 -10.33
C VAL A 186 4.63 0.68 -9.58
N THR A 187 5.06 1.18 -8.44
CA THR A 187 4.33 2.19 -7.66
C THR A 187 5.22 3.39 -7.37
N LEU A 188 4.74 4.58 -7.70
CA LEU A 188 5.42 5.86 -7.43
C LEU A 188 4.53 6.69 -6.52
N VAL A 189 5.03 7.11 -5.37
CA VAL A 189 4.31 7.94 -4.40
C VAL A 189 5.11 9.19 -4.06
N GLY A 190 4.53 10.38 -4.21
CA GLY A 190 5.14 11.62 -3.72
C GLY A 190 6.50 11.95 -4.34
N ASN A 191 6.79 11.49 -5.57
CA ASN A 191 8.07 11.77 -6.23
C ASN A 191 8.00 13.07 -7.03
N ASP A 192 9.13 13.75 -7.08
CA ASP A 192 9.32 14.95 -7.89
C ASP A 192 10.33 14.68 -9.02
N ILE A 193 9.87 14.77 -10.26
CA ILE A 193 10.63 14.38 -11.45
C ILE A 193 10.77 15.57 -12.38
N PHE A 194 11.97 16.14 -12.47
CA PHE A 194 12.15 17.40 -13.18
C PHE A 194 13.48 17.65 -13.86
N SER A 195 13.46 18.55 -14.87
CA SER A 195 14.67 18.93 -15.62
C SER A 195 15.42 17.75 -16.23
N ASN A 196 14.72 16.67 -16.56
CA ASN A 196 15.28 15.52 -17.24
C ASN A 196 15.06 15.59 -18.74
N THR A 197 15.96 14.95 -19.49
CA THR A 197 15.97 15.04 -20.96
C THR A 197 16.08 13.69 -21.64
N ALA A 198 15.28 13.47 -22.69
CA ALA A 198 15.36 12.30 -23.57
C ALA A 198 15.00 12.66 -25.02
N THR A 199 15.75 12.16 -26.00
CA THR A 199 15.58 12.58 -27.41
C THR A 199 14.28 12.09 -28.05
N TRP A 200 13.75 10.92 -27.65
CA TRP A 200 12.61 10.30 -28.35
C TRP A 200 11.30 10.29 -27.54
N GLY A 201 11.38 10.32 -26.21
CA GLY A 201 10.22 10.31 -25.34
C GLY A 201 10.56 9.93 -23.91
N GLY A 202 9.67 10.26 -22.99
CA GLY A 202 9.85 10.15 -21.56
C GLY A 202 11.01 11.02 -21.10
N GLY A 203 10.96 12.33 -21.35
CA GLY A 203 11.98 13.25 -20.84
C GLY A 203 12.16 13.06 -19.33
N GLY A 204 11.04 13.06 -18.60
CA GLY A 204 10.97 12.68 -17.19
C GLY A 204 10.91 11.18 -17.03
N LEU A 205 9.80 10.58 -17.45
CA LEU A 205 9.53 9.16 -17.28
C LEU A 205 9.10 8.48 -18.58
N LEU A 206 9.65 7.32 -18.87
CA LEU A 206 9.07 6.34 -19.78
C LEU A 206 8.53 5.16 -18.97
N ILE A 207 7.27 4.78 -19.19
CA ILE A 207 6.64 3.60 -18.59
C ILE A 207 6.25 2.61 -19.69
N GLU A 208 6.76 1.38 -19.57
CA GLU A 208 6.45 0.22 -20.41
C GLU A 208 5.90 -0.90 -19.51
N GLY A 209 4.57 -0.96 -19.32
CA GLY A 209 3.95 -1.96 -18.45
C GLY A 209 2.93 -1.36 -17.47
N TRP A 210 2.84 -1.95 -16.28
CA TRP A 210 1.85 -1.58 -15.27
C TRP A 210 2.45 -0.67 -14.20
N ALA A 211 1.83 0.49 -13.99
CA ALA A 211 2.29 1.43 -12.98
C ALA A 211 1.14 2.21 -12.31
N ASN A 212 1.28 2.46 -11.02
CA ASN A 212 0.40 3.35 -10.26
C ASN A 212 1.22 4.54 -9.73
N LEU A 213 0.76 5.75 -10.03
CA LEU A 213 1.36 7.01 -9.59
C LEU A 213 0.37 7.74 -8.68
N TYR A 214 0.79 8.01 -7.45
CA TYR A 214 0.04 8.77 -6.44
C TYR A 214 0.85 10.01 -6.05
N ASP A 215 0.21 11.18 -6.08
CA ASP A 215 0.77 12.42 -5.50
C ASP A 215 2.12 12.82 -6.12
N ASN A 216 2.36 12.49 -7.39
CA ASN A 216 3.63 12.79 -8.05
C ASN A 216 3.56 14.12 -8.80
N THR A 217 4.70 14.81 -8.85
CA THR A 217 4.91 16.01 -9.66
C THR A 217 5.91 15.72 -10.77
N ILE A 218 5.52 16.00 -12.01
CA ILE A 218 6.34 15.78 -13.22
C ILE A 218 6.45 17.10 -13.96
N HIS A 219 7.61 17.76 -13.88
CA HIS A 219 7.74 19.11 -14.41
C HIS A 219 9.06 19.46 -15.10
N HIS A 220 9.04 20.42 -16.04
CA HIS A 220 10.27 20.93 -16.69
C HIS A 220 11.12 19.85 -17.38
N ASN A 221 10.51 18.73 -17.79
CA ASN A 221 11.21 17.68 -18.52
C ASN A 221 11.00 17.85 -20.04
N GLY A 222 11.88 17.27 -20.86
CA GLY A 222 11.82 17.49 -22.30
C GLY A 222 12.83 16.75 -23.16
N PRO A 223 13.01 17.16 -24.43
CA PRO A 223 12.24 18.17 -25.17
C PRO A 223 10.91 17.67 -25.76
N ILE A 224 10.58 16.38 -25.60
CA ILE A 224 9.40 15.76 -26.25
C ILE A 224 8.18 15.71 -25.34
N ASP A 225 8.38 15.18 -24.14
CA ASP A 225 7.32 15.07 -23.14
C ASP A 225 7.87 14.92 -21.71
N GLY A 226 6.98 15.13 -20.73
CA GLY A 226 7.22 14.83 -19.34
C GLY A 226 7.13 13.35 -19.03
N LEU A 227 5.95 12.79 -19.28
CA LEU A 227 5.63 11.38 -19.09
C LEU A 227 5.25 10.74 -20.43
N CYS A 228 5.93 9.66 -20.80
CA CYS A 228 5.57 8.81 -21.93
C CYS A 228 5.13 7.43 -21.43
N ILE A 229 3.94 7.00 -21.82
CA ILE A 229 3.40 5.66 -21.54
C ILE A 229 3.37 4.91 -22.87
N TRP A 230 4.09 3.79 -22.95
CA TRP A 230 4.20 3.01 -24.17
C TRP A 230 3.60 1.61 -23.97
N ASN A 231 2.45 1.35 -24.58
CA ASN A 231 1.69 0.09 -24.45
C ASN A 231 1.46 -0.33 -22.98
N GLY A 232 1.42 0.62 -22.04
CA GLY A 232 1.28 0.35 -20.61
C GLY A 232 -0.17 0.47 -20.11
N ASP A 233 -0.43 -0.04 -18.90
CA ASP A 233 -1.65 0.27 -18.14
C ASP A 233 -1.26 1.08 -16.91
N VAL A 234 -1.63 2.35 -16.89
CA VAL A 234 -1.19 3.29 -15.86
C VAL A 234 -2.37 3.92 -15.14
N THR A 235 -2.25 3.98 -13.81
CA THR A 235 -3.15 4.75 -12.95
C THR A 235 -2.43 6.00 -12.45
N LEU A 236 -3.07 7.16 -12.58
CA LEU A 236 -2.63 8.41 -11.96
C LEU A 236 -3.67 8.88 -10.94
N VAL A 237 -3.24 9.26 -9.75
CA VAL A 237 -4.08 9.89 -8.72
C VAL A 237 -3.32 11.11 -8.21
N ASN A 238 -4.02 12.24 -8.04
CA ASN A 238 -3.46 13.45 -7.44
C ASN A 238 -2.14 13.90 -8.11
N THR A 239 -2.03 13.72 -9.42
CA THR A 239 -0.77 13.92 -10.14
C THR A 239 -0.74 15.30 -10.80
N LEU A 240 0.34 16.04 -10.60
CA LEU A 240 0.61 17.33 -11.24
C LEU A 240 1.63 17.16 -12.38
N ILE A 241 1.22 17.49 -13.61
CA ILE A 241 2.06 17.41 -14.81
C ILE A 241 2.16 18.80 -15.43
N SER A 242 3.26 19.49 -15.16
CA SER A 242 3.38 20.91 -15.49
C SER A 242 4.69 21.35 -16.14
N ASN A 243 4.66 22.42 -16.93
CA ASN A 243 5.87 23.04 -17.48
C ASN A 243 6.80 22.09 -18.27
N ASN A 244 6.30 20.98 -18.82
CA ASN A 244 7.11 20.08 -19.63
C ASN A 244 7.23 20.61 -21.05
N HIS A 245 8.39 20.39 -21.64
CA HIS A 245 8.67 20.80 -23.01
C HIS A 245 7.93 19.91 -24.00
N ALA A 246 7.24 20.57 -24.93
CA ALA A 246 6.24 19.98 -25.82
C ALA A 246 5.02 19.37 -25.10
N THR A 247 5.06 18.12 -24.61
CA THR A 247 3.84 17.45 -24.12
C THR A 247 3.92 17.15 -22.62
N GLY A 248 2.85 17.37 -21.86
CA GLY A 248 2.77 16.91 -20.47
C GLY A 248 2.85 15.38 -20.40
N LEU A 249 1.84 14.72 -20.97
CA LEU A 249 1.76 13.26 -21.06
C LEU A 249 1.51 12.79 -22.49
N THR A 250 2.33 11.87 -22.97
CA THR A 250 2.11 11.12 -24.21
C THR A 250 1.70 9.67 -23.89
N LEU A 251 0.55 9.22 -24.41
CA LEU A 251 0.12 7.82 -24.37
C LEU A 251 0.25 7.22 -25.77
N ILE A 252 1.10 6.20 -25.93
CA ILE A 252 1.39 5.50 -27.19
C ILE A 252 0.91 4.05 -27.06
N GLY A 253 -0.35 3.80 -27.40
CA GLY A 253 -1.01 2.53 -27.11
C GLY A 253 -1.25 2.31 -25.60
N GLY A 254 -2.03 1.30 -25.23
CA GLY A 254 -2.31 0.95 -23.83
C GLY A 254 -3.44 1.76 -23.17
N ASN A 255 -3.52 1.72 -21.84
CA ASN A 255 -4.58 2.37 -21.07
C ASN A 255 -4.06 3.33 -20.01
N LEU A 256 -4.73 4.46 -19.86
CA LEU A 256 -4.53 5.43 -18.80
C LEU A 256 -5.84 5.62 -18.03
N ARG A 257 -5.80 5.48 -16.70
CA ARG A 257 -6.88 5.89 -15.80
C ARG A 257 -6.35 6.97 -14.88
N ALA A 258 -6.98 8.13 -14.85
CA ALA A 258 -6.52 9.25 -14.05
C ALA A 258 -7.65 9.84 -13.20
N TRP A 259 -7.34 10.17 -11.96
CA TRP A 259 -8.21 10.88 -11.04
C TRP A 259 -7.46 12.08 -10.48
N HIS A 260 -8.14 13.22 -10.36
CA HIS A 260 -7.57 14.40 -9.70
C HIS A 260 -6.20 14.78 -10.30
N THR A 261 -6.19 15.02 -11.60
CA THR A 261 -4.94 15.28 -12.34
C THR A 261 -4.95 16.70 -12.89
N THR A 262 -3.84 17.40 -12.72
CA THR A 262 -3.65 18.77 -13.23
C THR A 262 -2.60 18.77 -14.34
N PHE A 263 -3.01 19.15 -15.55
CA PHE A 263 -2.11 19.47 -16.66
C PHE A 263 -2.00 20.97 -16.80
N ALA A 264 -0.81 21.54 -16.55
CA ALA A 264 -0.64 22.99 -16.54
C ALA A 264 0.64 23.45 -17.24
N ALA A 265 0.56 24.48 -18.09
CA ALA A 265 1.73 25.17 -18.62
C ALA A 265 2.73 24.30 -19.43
N ASN A 266 2.30 23.17 -20.00
CA ASN A 266 3.13 22.40 -20.94
C ASN A 266 3.16 23.11 -22.31
N ASP A 267 4.24 23.01 -23.10
CA ASP A 267 4.37 23.91 -24.28
C ASP A 267 3.29 23.68 -25.36
N ALA A 268 3.16 22.44 -25.86
CA ALA A 268 2.32 22.07 -26.99
C ALA A 268 1.01 21.39 -26.57
N TYR A 269 1.09 20.32 -25.77
CA TYR A 269 -0.07 19.50 -25.40
C TYR A 269 -0.12 19.24 -23.89
N GLY A 270 -1.31 19.26 -23.29
CA GLY A 270 -1.51 18.67 -21.96
C GLY A 270 -1.41 17.15 -22.02
N LEU A 271 -2.30 16.55 -22.81
CA LEU A 271 -2.36 15.11 -23.07
C LEU A 271 -2.35 14.83 -24.58
N PHE A 272 -1.44 13.96 -25.03
CA PHE A 272 -1.43 13.46 -26.40
C PHE A 272 -1.59 11.93 -26.41
N VAL A 273 -2.67 11.44 -27.02
CA VAL A 273 -2.93 10.02 -27.20
C VAL A 273 -2.76 9.61 -28.65
N THR A 274 -1.96 8.58 -28.88
CA THR A 274 -1.74 7.97 -30.18
C THR A 274 -1.55 6.46 -30.06
N ASN A 275 -1.43 5.80 -31.21
CA ASN A 275 -1.28 4.35 -31.29
C ASN A 275 0.20 3.98 -31.44
N SER A 276 0.58 2.81 -30.92
CA SER A 276 1.93 2.24 -31.07
C SER A 276 2.13 1.49 -32.39
N GLY A 277 1.08 1.39 -33.21
CA GLY A 277 1.00 0.46 -34.35
C GLY A 277 0.57 -0.96 -33.97
N GLN A 278 0.62 -1.33 -32.68
CA GLN A 278 0.18 -2.63 -32.17
C GLN A 278 -1.14 -2.54 -31.40
N THR A 279 -1.28 -1.51 -30.57
CA THR A 279 -2.48 -1.25 -29.77
C THR A 279 -2.93 0.20 -29.94
N HIS A 280 -4.17 0.49 -29.55
CA HIS A 280 -4.68 1.85 -29.45
C HIS A 280 -4.54 2.36 -28.02
N GLY A 281 -4.35 3.67 -27.87
CA GLY A 281 -4.36 4.35 -26.60
C GLY A 281 -5.78 4.68 -26.15
N VAL A 282 -6.12 4.31 -24.92
CA VAL A 282 -7.38 4.65 -24.27
C VAL A 282 -7.08 5.38 -22.97
N ALA A 283 -7.54 6.62 -22.85
CA ALA A 283 -7.39 7.40 -21.63
C ALA A 283 -8.76 7.72 -21.04
N THR A 284 -8.94 7.47 -19.74
CA THR A 284 -10.12 7.87 -18.97
C THR A 284 -9.66 8.74 -17.80
N LEU A 285 -10.14 9.98 -17.75
CA LEU A 285 -9.75 10.94 -16.74
C LEU A 285 -11.00 11.49 -16.02
N THR A 286 -10.93 11.55 -14.70
CA THR A 286 -11.97 12.13 -13.84
C THR A 286 -11.38 13.24 -12.98
N ASN A 287 -12.11 14.35 -12.82
CA ASN A 287 -11.70 15.51 -12.01
C ASN A 287 -10.39 16.12 -12.48
N THR A 288 -10.37 16.69 -13.68
CA THR A 288 -9.13 17.12 -14.35
C THR A 288 -9.11 18.64 -14.56
N ILE A 289 -7.96 19.28 -14.31
CA ILE A 289 -7.66 20.63 -14.79
C ILE A 289 -6.74 20.53 -16.00
N ILE A 290 -7.08 21.27 -17.08
CA ILE A 290 -6.30 21.34 -18.31
C ILE A 290 -6.14 22.82 -18.71
N VAL A 291 -4.93 23.37 -18.60
CA VAL A 291 -4.67 24.82 -18.69
C VAL A 291 -3.27 25.19 -19.24
N SER A 292 -3.19 26.33 -19.92
CA SER A 292 -1.95 27.01 -20.33
C SER A 292 -1.01 26.24 -21.29
N HIS A 293 -1.54 25.47 -22.23
CA HIS A 293 -0.78 24.83 -23.32
C HIS A 293 -1.43 25.14 -24.69
N ALA A 294 -0.74 24.94 -25.81
CA ALA A 294 -1.29 25.25 -27.13
C ALA A 294 -2.58 24.46 -27.48
N VAL A 295 -2.65 23.18 -27.07
CA VAL A 295 -3.83 22.32 -27.23
C VAL A 295 -3.99 21.47 -25.97
N GLY A 296 -5.21 21.39 -25.41
CA GLY A 296 -5.44 20.57 -24.20
C GLY A 296 -5.25 19.09 -24.40
N VAL A 297 -6.12 18.52 -25.23
CA VAL A 297 -6.07 17.09 -25.52
C VAL A 297 -5.99 16.88 -27.02
N LYS A 298 -5.03 16.05 -27.42
CA LYS A 298 -4.88 15.60 -28.80
C LYS A 298 -5.04 14.09 -28.88
N ALA A 299 -5.84 13.61 -29.83
CA ALA A 299 -6.00 12.19 -30.10
C ALA A 299 -5.80 11.90 -31.59
N VAL A 300 -4.82 11.05 -31.93
CA VAL A 300 -4.44 10.76 -33.32
C VAL A 300 -4.46 9.28 -33.66
N ASN A 301 -5.22 8.92 -34.70
CA ASN A 301 -5.12 7.59 -35.34
C ASN A 301 -4.19 7.68 -36.55
N PHE A 302 -3.23 6.75 -36.65
CA PHE A 302 -2.39 6.69 -37.84
C PHE A 302 -3.10 5.94 -38.97
N PRO A 303 -2.93 6.39 -40.24
CA PRO A 303 -3.52 5.72 -41.39
C PRO A 303 -3.13 4.23 -41.44
N GLY A 304 -4.12 3.35 -41.65
CA GLY A 304 -3.92 1.90 -41.71
C GLY A 304 -4.17 1.15 -40.40
N ASN A 305 -4.41 1.86 -39.29
CA ASN A 305 -4.85 1.26 -38.04
C ASN A 305 -6.39 1.25 -37.96
N TRP A 306 -6.96 0.10 -37.59
CA TRP A 306 -8.41 -0.14 -37.50
C TRP A 306 -8.97 0.08 -36.10
N TYR A 307 -8.10 0.31 -35.11
CA TYR A 307 -8.48 0.69 -33.77
C TYR A 307 -8.51 2.22 -33.59
N THR A 308 -9.49 2.72 -32.84
CA THR A 308 -9.64 4.15 -32.56
C THR A 308 -9.03 4.48 -31.20
N ASN A 309 -8.09 5.43 -31.18
CA ASN A 309 -7.61 6.02 -29.92
C ASN A 309 -8.74 6.84 -29.30
N ALA A 310 -8.94 6.70 -28.00
CA ALA A 310 -10.06 7.31 -27.30
C ALA A 310 -9.61 8.02 -26.02
N VAL A 311 -10.12 9.23 -25.82
CA VAL A 311 -9.99 9.95 -24.54
C VAL A 311 -11.38 10.23 -24.00
N THR A 312 -11.67 9.81 -22.78
CA THR A 312 -12.91 10.10 -22.06
C THR A 312 -12.61 10.97 -20.85
N LEU A 313 -13.22 12.14 -20.80
CA LEU A 313 -13.03 13.15 -19.75
C LEU A 313 -14.34 13.35 -19.00
N THR A 314 -14.33 13.14 -17.69
CA THR A 314 -15.47 13.33 -16.79
C THR A 314 -15.11 14.38 -15.73
N ALA A 315 -15.90 15.45 -15.60
CA ALA A 315 -15.60 16.55 -14.69
C ALA A 315 -14.24 17.21 -15.03
N THR A 316 -14.26 18.20 -15.93
CA THR A 316 -13.03 18.84 -16.45
C THR A 316 -13.15 20.35 -16.44
N LEU A 317 -12.10 21.02 -15.97
CA LEU A 317 -11.91 22.47 -16.11
C LEU A 317 -10.95 22.73 -17.27
N TRP A 318 -11.39 23.56 -18.20
CA TRP A 318 -10.59 24.07 -19.30
C TRP A 318 -10.19 25.52 -19.02
N GLY A 319 -8.89 25.75 -18.85
CA GLY A 319 -8.30 27.06 -18.52
C GLY A 319 -8.26 28.05 -19.69
N ASN A 320 -9.44 28.41 -20.22
CA ASN A 320 -9.66 29.38 -21.30
C ASN A 320 -8.73 29.21 -22.53
N LEU A 321 -8.69 27.98 -23.05
CA LEU A 321 -7.87 27.60 -24.19
C LEU A 321 -8.56 27.96 -25.50
N THR A 322 -7.81 28.46 -26.48
CA THR A 322 -8.31 28.65 -27.85
C THR A 322 -8.59 27.32 -28.56
N ASN A 323 -7.88 26.26 -28.17
CA ASN A 323 -8.07 24.91 -28.68
C ASN A 323 -8.05 23.88 -27.54
N THR A 324 -9.23 23.50 -27.06
CA THR A 324 -9.39 22.54 -25.96
C THR A 324 -9.10 21.11 -26.43
N THR A 325 -9.53 20.74 -27.64
CA THR A 325 -9.43 19.38 -28.17
C THR A 325 -9.09 19.35 -29.65
N SER A 326 -8.13 18.49 -30.05
CA SER A 326 -7.80 18.21 -31.44
C SER A 326 -7.89 16.71 -31.74
N ALA A 327 -8.94 16.31 -32.45
CA ALA A 327 -9.17 14.93 -32.88
C ALA A 327 -8.78 14.78 -34.36
N VAL A 328 -7.81 13.92 -34.68
CA VAL A 328 -7.39 13.65 -36.06
C VAL A 328 -6.94 12.20 -36.24
N PRO A 329 -7.70 11.26 -36.80
CA PRO A 329 -9.12 10.94 -36.64
C PRO A 329 -9.42 10.12 -35.35
N GLY A 330 -8.81 10.46 -34.19
CA GLY A 330 -9.14 9.86 -32.89
C GLY A 330 -10.46 10.34 -32.29
N ALA A 331 -10.91 9.73 -31.19
CA ALA A 331 -12.11 10.14 -30.45
C ALA A 331 -11.75 10.86 -29.16
N ILE A 332 -12.35 12.03 -28.93
CA ILE A 332 -12.30 12.74 -27.64
C ILE A 332 -13.74 12.94 -27.19
N ILE A 333 -14.09 12.30 -26.07
CA ILE A 333 -15.41 12.31 -25.48
C ILE A 333 -15.30 13.11 -24.18
N THR A 334 -16.08 14.18 -24.10
CA THR A 334 -16.17 15.00 -22.90
C THR A 334 -17.55 14.81 -22.30
N GLY A 335 -17.63 14.61 -20.97
CA GLY A 335 -18.89 14.39 -20.26
C GLY A 335 -19.76 15.64 -20.18
N THR A 336 -20.81 15.61 -19.35
CA THR A 336 -21.70 16.77 -19.14
C THR A 336 -21.14 17.78 -18.13
N ARG A 337 -20.22 17.36 -17.25
CA ARG A 337 -19.53 18.22 -16.28
C ARG A 337 -18.27 18.82 -16.91
N ASN A 338 -18.43 19.76 -17.83
CA ASN A 338 -17.32 20.50 -18.43
C ASN A 338 -17.44 21.98 -18.06
N PHE A 339 -16.35 22.54 -17.54
CA PHE A 339 -16.29 23.90 -17.05
C PHE A 339 -15.17 24.65 -17.77
N THR A 340 -15.32 25.96 -17.87
CA THR A 340 -14.30 26.86 -18.42
C THR A 340 -14.05 27.97 -17.42
N GLY A 341 -12.80 28.30 -17.15
CA GLY A 341 -12.45 29.36 -16.21
C GLY A 341 -11.01 29.28 -15.77
N ASP A 342 -10.58 30.30 -15.06
CA ASP A 342 -9.24 30.35 -14.48
C ASP A 342 -9.17 29.41 -13.26
N PRO A 343 -8.24 28.43 -13.23
CA PRO A 343 -7.98 27.64 -12.02
C PRO A 343 -7.42 28.50 -10.87
N ALA A 344 -7.01 29.74 -11.13
CA ALA A 344 -6.55 30.70 -10.14
C ALA A 344 -5.50 30.11 -9.19
N PHE A 345 -4.45 29.51 -9.76
CA PHE A 345 -3.33 28.97 -9.02
C PHE A 345 -2.58 30.07 -8.25
N ALA A 346 -2.05 29.74 -7.07
CA ALA A 346 -1.41 30.69 -6.17
C ALA A 346 -0.16 31.35 -6.78
N ASP A 347 0.80 30.56 -7.28
CA ASP A 347 2.00 31.07 -7.95
C ASP A 347 2.56 30.08 -9.00
N PRO A 348 1.84 29.86 -10.10
CA PRO A 348 2.20 28.85 -11.10
C PRO A 348 3.53 29.16 -11.81
N ALA A 349 4.01 30.41 -11.76
CA ALA A 349 5.30 30.81 -12.33
C ALA A 349 6.49 30.22 -11.54
N HIS A 350 6.30 29.89 -10.28
CA HIS A 350 7.30 29.26 -9.41
C HIS A 350 6.92 27.82 -9.03
N GLY A 351 5.95 27.22 -9.73
CA GLY A 351 5.55 25.84 -9.52
C GLY A 351 4.50 25.63 -8.44
N ASP A 352 3.95 26.70 -7.86
CA ASP A 352 2.87 26.61 -6.89
C ASP A 352 1.50 26.55 -7.61
N TYR A 353 0.97 25.33 -7.67
CA TYR A 353 -0.29 25.00 -8.34
C TYR A 353 -1.45 24.79 -7.37
N HIS A 354 -1.32 25.24 -6.12
CA HIS A 354 -2.47 25.25 -5.20
C HIS A 354 -3.55 26.17 -5.74
N LEU A 355 -4.80 25.76 -5.62
CA LEU A 355 -5.96 26.55 -5.95
C LEU A 355 -6.09 27.70 -4.95
N THR A 356 -6.72 28.79 -5.38
CA THR A 356 -7.08 29.88 -4.48
C THR A 356 -8.59 30.01 -4.36
N ALA A 357 -9.05 30.84 -3.41
CA ALA A 357 -10.47 31.11 -3.20
C ALA A 357 -11.23 31.54 -4.48
N GLY A 358 -10.55 32.15 -5.45
CA GLY A 358 -11.12 32.62 -6.71
C GLY A 358 -11.22 31.56 -7.81
N SER A 359 -10.79 30.33 -7.55
CA SER A 359 -10.65 29.30 -8.57
C SER A 359 -11.99 28.81 -9.14
N ALA A 360 -12.04 28.67 -10.47
CA ALA A 360 -13.16 28.04 -11.17
C ALA A 360 -13.19 26.51 -11.04
N ALA A 361 -12.13 25.90 -10.50
CA ALA A 361 -12.06 24.46 -10.24
C ALA A 361 -12.88 24.05 -9.01
N ARG A 362 -13.13 25.01 -8.11
CA ARG A 362 -13.67 24.75 -6.78
C ARG A 362 -15.06 24.13 -6.81
N ASN A 363 -15.23 23.05 -6.07
CA ASN A 363 -16.48 22.36 -5.83
C ASN A 363 -17.18 21.95 -7.15
N ARG A 364 -16.40 21.48 -8.13
CA ARG A 364 -16.89 21.10 -9.47
C ARG A 364 -16.61 19.65 -9.84
N GLY A 365 -15.80 18.95 -9.06
CA GLY A 365 -15.49 17.54 -9.23
C GLY A 365 -16.72 16.63 -9.08
N ALA A 366 -16.52 15.38 -9.46
CA ALA A 366 -17.42 14.26 -9.21
C ALA A 366 -16.81 13.40 -8.08
N SER A 367 -17.66 12.80 -7.24
CA SER A 367 -17.17 11.84 -6.25
C SER A 367 -16.54 10.65 -6.96
N ALA A 368 -15.29 10.34 -6.60
CA ALA A 368 -14.48 9.31 -7.25
C ALA A 368 -13.80 8.36 -6.25
N GLY A 369 -14.16 8.42 -4.95
CA GLY A 369 -13.59 7.58 -3.90
C GLY A 369 -12.17 7.96 -3.46
N ILE A 370 -11.65 9.10 -3.91
CA ILE A 370 -10.37 9.67 -3.47
C ILE A 370 -10.67 10.71 -2.38
N VAL A 371 -10.13 10.49 -1.18
CA VAL A 371 -10.51 11.24 0.03
C VAL A 371 -9.54 12.35 0.42
N THR A 372 -8.31 12.31 -0.10
CA THR A 372 -7.31 13.35 0.11
C THR A 372 -6.72 13.82 -1.22
N ASP A 373 -6.17 15.02 -1.22
CA ASP A 373 -5.41 15.57 -2.33
C ASP A 373 -3.92 15.21 -2.25
N PHE A 374 -3.08 15.88 -3.07
CA PHE A 374 -1.66 15.54 -3.22
C PHE A 374 -0.79 15.90 -1.99
N GLU A 375 -1.29 16.74 -1.08
CA GLU A 375 -0.60 17.11 0.17
C GLU A 375 -1.26 16.51 1.41
N GLY A 376 -2.37 15.80 1.20
CA GLY A 376 -3.10 15.09 2.24
C GLY A 376 -4.30 15.85 2.77
N ASP A 377 -4.67 16.98 2.17
CA ASP A 377 -5.86 17.74 2.57
C ASP A 377 -7.12 16.97 2.17
N LEU A 378 -8.11 16.98 3.07
CA LEU A 378 -9.34 16.22 2.88
C LEU A 378 -10.18 16.84 1.77
N ARG A 379 -10.65 16.00 0.86
CA ARG A 379 -11.56 16.42 -0.19
C ARG A 379 -12.97 16.64 0.31
N ASP A 380 -13.62 17.66 -0.22
CA ASP A 380 -15.03 17.90 0.02
C ASP A 380 -15.91 16.79 -0.59
N PRO A 381 -17.15 16.60 -0.09
CA PRO A 381 -18.14 15.74 -0.75
C PRO A 381 -18.38 16.13 -2.22
N LEU A 382 -18.18 17.41 -2.54
CA LEU A 382 -18.12 17.93 -3.89
C LEU A 382 -16.69 18.43 -4.13
N PRO A 383 -15.76 17.54 -4.52
CA PRO A 383 -14.34 17.88 -4.52
C PRO A 383 -14.01 18.93 -5.58
N ASP A 384 -12.86 19.54 -5.46
CA ASP A 384 -12.28 20.38 -6.48
C ASP A 384 -11.84 19.55 -7.69
N LEU A 385 -11.73 20.22 -8.84
CA LEU A 385 -11.12 19.62 -10.02
C LEU A 385 -9.60 19.71 -9.91
N GLY A 386 -8.90 18.69 -10.42
CA GLY A 386 -7.44 18.68 -10.42
C GLY A 386 -6.85 18.02 -9.18
N ALA A 387 -5.53 18.13 -9.04
CA ALA A 387 -4.72 17.45 -8.03
C ALA A 387 -4.88 18.05 -6.62
N ASP A 388 -5.09 19.35 -6.53
CA ASP A 388 -5.24 20.12 -5.28
C ASP A 388 -6.71 20.19 -4.84
N GLU A 389 -6.94 20.28 -3.54
CA GLU A 389 -8.21 20.69 -2.95
C GLU A 389 -8.04 22.03 -2.24
N TYR A 390 -8.82 23.05 -2.63
CA TYR A 390 -8.78 24.31 -1.91
C TYR A 390 -9.47 24.20 -0.54
N ASP A 391 -8.69 24.14 0.53
CA ASP A 391 -9.19 24.30 1.90
C ASP A 391 -9.37 25.80 2.25
N ALA A 392 -10.63 26.27 2.32
CA ALA A 392 -10.91 27.65 2.66
C ALA A 392 -10.80 27.90 4.18
N PRO A 393 -10.24 29.03 4.63
CA PRO A 393 -10.30 29.41 6.04
C PRO A 393 -11.75 29.59 6.51
N GLY A 394 -12.30 28.57 7.17
CA GLY A 394 -13.68 28.56 7.70
C GLY A 394 -14.61 27.54 7.05
N ASP A 395 -14.17 26.81 6.02
CA ASP A 395 -14.84 25.57 5.63
C ASP A 395 -14.59 24.57 6.77
N ILE A 396 -15.64 24.31 7.55
CA ILE A 396 -15.64 23.24 8.54
C ILE A 396 -15.78 21.90 7.79
N HIS A 397 -14.73 21.51 7.08
CA HIS A 397 -14.36 20.10 7.11
C HIS A 397 -14.21 19.77 8.59
N SER A 398 -14.72 18.63 9.03
CA SER A 398 -14.50 18.22 10.42
C SER A 398 -13.00 18.15 10.62
N SER A 399 -12.41 19.20 11.19
CA SER A 399 -10.98 19.29 11.38
C SER A 399 -10.67 18.23 12.42
N TYR A 400 -10.24 17.07 11.95
CA TYR A 400 -9.22 16.35 12.67
C TYR A 400 -8.05 17.32 12.72
N LEU A 401 -7.97 18.12 13.78
CA LEU A 401 -6.69 18.61 14.24
C LEU A 401 -5.82 17.36 14.34
N PRO A 402 -4.77 17.16 13.52
CA PRO A 402 -3.67 16.42 14.05
C PRO A 402 -3.17 17.31 15.18
N LEU A 403 -3.52 16.95 16.42
CA LEU A 403 -2.39 16.77 17.31
C LEU A 403 -1.34 16.02 16.49
N VAL A 404 -0.08 16.43 16.56
CA VAL A 404 0.99 15.46 16.40
C VAL A 404 0.80 14.43 17.53
N SER A 405 -0.22 13.60 17.41
CA SER A 405 -0.19 12.21 17.78
C SER A 405 0.07 11.56 16.44
N CYS A 406 1.25 10.97 16.28
CA CYS A 406 1.41 9.74 15.52
C CYS A 406 0.05 9.01 15.47
N PRO A 407 -0.57 8.74 14.28
CA PRO A 407 -1.82 8.00 14.23
C PRO A 407 -1.59 6.81 15.15
N PRO A 408 -2.37 6.71 16.23
CA PRO A 408 -1.99 5.88 17.32
C PRO A 408 -1.76 4.49 16.78
N ASP A 409 -0.55 3.95 17.00
CA ASP A 409 -0.20 2.61 16.57
C ASP A 409 -1.44 1.72 16.73
N PRO A 410 -2.06 1.21 15.65
CA PRO A 410 -3.30 0.45 15.75
C PRO A 410 -3.12 -0.77 16.66
N CYS A 411 -1.87 -1.23 16.78
CA CYS A 411 -1.43 -2.30 17.66
C CYS A 411 -1.07 -1.83 19.09
N ARG A 412 -1.36 -0.59 19.48
CA ARG A 412 -1.21 -0.13 20.87
C ARG A 412 -2.19 -0.86 21.79
N PRO A 413 -1.88 -1.04 23.09
CA PRO A 413 -2.83 -1.61 24.03
C PRO A 413 -4.17 -0.85 24.09
N ILE A 414 -5.26 -1.57 24.32
CA ILE A 414 -6.59 -0.97 24.57
C ILE A 414 -6.72 -0.74 26.08
N PRO A 415 -6.90 0.52 26.55
CA PRO A 415 -7.00 0.79 27.97
C PRO A 415 -8.13 0.01 28.64
N GLY A 416 -7.78 -0.74 29.69
CA GLY A 416 -8.74 -1.55 30.46
C GLY A 416 -9.10 -2.89 29.83
N ALA A 417 -8.56 -3.23 28.66
CA ALA A 417 -8.68 -4.59 28.12
C ALA A 417 -7.85 -5.55 28.96
N SER A 418 -8.46 -6.68 29.30
CA SER A 418 -7.82 -7.78 30.01
C SER A 418 -8.48 -9.08 29.58
N TYR A 419 -7.69 -10.13 29.44
CA TYR A 419 -8.14 -11.40 28.89
C TYR A 419 -7.79 -12.53 29.85
N SER A 420 -8.63 -13.55 29.87
CA SER A 420 -8.39 -14.80 30.58
C SER A 420 -8.49 -15.95 29.59
N SER A 421 -8.23 -17.16 30.07
CA SER A 421 -8.37 -18.37 29.29
C SER A 421 -9.52 -19.24 29.79
N LEU A 422 -9.99 -20.10 28.90
CA LEU A 422 -10.95 -21.15 29.18
C LEU A 422 -10.36 -22.48 28.74
N SER A 423 -10.71 -23.55 29.45
CA SER A 423 -10.23 -24.90 29.12
C SER A 423 -10.84 -25.41 27.82
N VAL A 424 -10.00 -25.96 26.97
CA VAL A 424 -10.38 -26.52 25.67
C VAL A 424 -10.95 -27.92 25.85
N VAL A 425 -12.04 -28.22 25.14
CA VAL A 425 -12.60 -29.57 25.03
C VAL A 425 -11.88 -30.28 23.88
N ASN A 426 -11.26 -31.43 24.16
CA ASN A 426 -10.51 -32.23 23.18
C ASN A 426 -9.41 -31.43 22.41
N PRO A 427 -8.40 -30.89 23.09
CA PRO A 427 -7.34 -30.11 22.45
C PRO A 427 -6.63 -30.94 21.37
N THR A 428 -6.66 -30.46 20.13
CA THR A 428 -6.10 -31.15 18.95
C THR A 428 -4.66 -30.72 18.65
N ASN A 429 -4.25 -29.57 19.21
CA ASN A 429 -2.92 -28.97 19.05
C ASN A 429 -2.42 -28.86 17.60
N PRO A 430 -3.22 -28.24 16.70
CA PRO A 430 -2.81 -27.99 15.32
C PRO A 430 -1.69 -26.95 15.30
N ASP A 431 -1.01 -26.81 14.16
CA ASP A 431 -0.22 -25.61 13.85
C ASP A 431 -1.12 -24.63 13.09
N PRO A 432 -1.64 -23.56 13.74
CA PRO A 432 -2.61 -22.66 13.10
C PRO A 432 -1.99 -21.79 12.01
N GLU A 433 -0.67 -21.57 12.03
CA GLU A 433 0.03 -20.76 11.02
C GLU A 433 0.04 -21.43 9.64
N THR A 434 0.00 -22.76 9.61
CA THR A 434 -0.01 -23.57 8.39
C THR A 434 -1.36 -24.25 8.12
N ASN A 435 -2.39 -23.91 8.91
CA ASN A 435 -3.71 -24.52 8.81
C ASN A 435 -4.78 -23.50 8.34
N PRO A 436 -5.30 -23.63 7.11
CA PRO A 436 -6.25 -22.68 6.51
C PRO A 436 -7.64 -22.72 7.15
N ASP A 437 -7.94 -23.72 7.97
CA ASP A 437 -9.17 -23.75 8.76
C ASP A 437 -9.11 -22.73 9.91
N TYR A 438 -7.92 -22.32 10.34
CA TYR A 438 -7.71 -21.34 11.40
C TYR A 438 -7.28 -19.98 10.85
N ASN A 439 -6.51 -19.99 9.76
CA ASN A 439 -5.86 -18.82 9.19
C ASN A 439 -6.53 -18.41 7.87
N LEU A 440 -7.36 -17.36 7.92
CA LEU A 440 -8.10 -16.86 6.75
C LEU A 440 -7.16 -16.25 5.70
N ALA A 441 -6.11 -15.55 6.13
CA ALA A 441 -5.13 -14.97 5.21
C ALA A 441 -4.36 -16.05 4.43
N LEU A 442 -4.08 -17.19 5.07
CA LEU A 442 -3.52 -18.37 4.42
C LEU A 442 -4.52 -18.99 3.44
N LEU A 443 -5.79 -19.13 3.86
CA LEU A 443 -6.84 -19.68 3.00
C LEU A 443 -7.02 -18.84 1.74
N GLY A 444 -7.10 -17.51 1.87
CA GLY A 444 -7.31 -16.57 0.78
C GLY A 444 -8.78 -16.36 0.40
N TYR A 445 -9.05 -15.26 -0.30
CA TYR A 445 -10.38 -14.89 -0.77
C TYR A 445 -10.31 -13.95 -2.00
N ASP A 446 -11.27 -14.09 -2.90
CA ASP A 446 -11.36 -13.29 -4.14
C ASP A 446 -12.56 -12.35 -4.12
N LEU A 447 -12.43 -11.18 -4.74
CA LEU A 447 -13.54 -10.25 -4.96
C LEU A 447 -14.66 -10.92 -5.79
N THR A 448 -15.90 -10.57 -5.48
CA THR A 448 -17.05 -10.96 -6.29
C THR A 448 -17.92 -9.75 -6.64
N ASP A 449 -18.57 -9.83 -7.80
CA ASP A 449 -19.41 -8.76 -8.35
C ASP A 449 -20.88 -9.03 -8.02
N VAL A 450 -21.21 -8.95 -6.73
CA VAL A 450 -22.56 -9.17 -6.19
C VAL A 450 -22.94 -7.97 -5.33
N ASP A 451 -24.23 -7.66 -5.25
CA ASP A 451 -24.74 -6.51 -4.49
C ASP A 451 -24.22 -6.46 -3.04
N LYS A 452 -23.72 -5.29 -2.66
CA LYS A 452 -23.15 -5.00 -1.34
C LYS A 452 -24.25 -4.60 -0.34
N VAL A 453 -25.25 -5.47 -0.16
CA VAL A 453 -26.41 -5.22 0.71
C VAL A 453 -26.69 -6.42 1.62
N LEU A 454 -27.33 -6.17 2.76
CA LEU A 454 -27.88 -7.23 3.61
C LEU A 454 -28.93 -8.03 2.85
N VAL A 455 -28.89 -9.34 2.99
CA VAL A 455 -29.77 -10.29 2.31
C VAL A 455 -30.58 -11.10 3.34
N ASN A 456 -31.75 -11.59 2.95
CA ASN A 456 -32.58 -12.41 3.81
C ASN A 456 -32.59 -13.85 3.29
N TYR A 457 -31.98 -14.76 4.03
CA TYR A 457 -32.12 -16.19 3.81
C TYR A 457 -33.05 -16.78 4.87
N GLY A 458 -33.80 -17.83 4.50
CA GLY A 458 -34.46 -18.77 5.41
C GLY A 458 -35.18 -18.20 6.66
N PRO A 459 -35.44 -19.08 7.65
CA PRO A 459 -35.51 -18.67 9.05
C PRO A 459 -34.09 -18.34 9.57
N GLY A 460 -34.00 -17.40 10.50
CA GLY A 460 -32.72 -17.07 11.15
C GLY A 460 -32.44 -18.00 12.34
N ASP A 461 -31.17 -18.09 12.73
CA ASP A 461 -30.74 -18.77 13.96
C ASP A 461 -30.68 -17.78 15.15
N THR A 462 -31.29 -18.14 16.27
CA THR A 462 -31.31 -17.29 17.48
C THR A 462 -30.00 -17.33 18.27
N ASP A 463 -29.17 -18.35 18.02
CA ASP A 463 -27.88 -18.55 18.69
C ASP A 463 -26.71 -18.09 17.77
N ALA A 464 -27.00 -17.36 16.70
CA ALA A 464 -25.98 -16.85 15.79
C ALA A 464 -25.20 -15.65 16.41
N PRO A 465 -23.86 -15.58 16.27
CA PRO A 465 -23.07 -14.43 16.69
C PRO A 465 -23.50 -13.15 15.96
N GLN A 466 -23.72 -12.09 16.71
CA GLN A 466 -24.37 -10.88 16.21
C GLN A 466 -23.35 -9.83 15.80
N PHE A 467 -23.15 -9.66 14.49
CA PHE A 467 -22.06 -8.85 13.92
C PHE A 467 -22.19 -7.35 14.12
N TYR A 468 -23.37 -6.83 14.43
CA TYR A 468 -23.46 -5.43 14.84
C TYR A 468 -22.67 -5.18 16.14
N TYR A 469 -22.33 -6.21 16.92
CA TYR A 469 -21.44 -6.07 18.07
C TYR A 469 -20.00 -5.75 17.71
N PHE A 470 -19.53 -6.00 16.48
CA PHE A 470 -18.18 -5.61 16.05
C PHE A 470 -17.93 -4.12 16.29
N PHE A 471 -18.98 -3.31 16.10
CA PHE A 471 -18.95 -1.87 16.24
C PHE A 471 -19.37 -1.44 17.66
N GLY A 472 -18.59 -0.57 18.29
CA GLY A 472 -18.86 -0.08 19.64
C GLY A 472 -20.18 0.69 19.76
N ASP A 473 -20.68 1.25 18.66
CA ASP A 473 -21.96 1.96 18.56
C ASP A 473 -23.12 1.07 18.09
N ARG A 474 -22.88 -0.23 17.88
CA ARG A 474 -23.86 -1.23 17.44
C ARG A 474 -24.52 -0.91 16.09
N ARG A 475 -23.82 -0.19 15.20
CA ARG A 475 -24.34 0.15 13.87
C ARG A 475 -24.52 -1.07 12.96
N LEU A 476 -25.40 -0.91 11.97
CA LEU A 476 -25.39 -1.79 10.80
C LEU A 476 -24.16 -1.48 9.92
N PRO A 477 -23.66 -2.49 9.20
CA PRO A 477 -22.41 -2.37 8.46
C PRO A 477 -22.63 -1.57 7.17
N VAL A 478 -21.60 -0.87 6.74
CA VAL A 478 -21.44 -0.49 5.34
C VAL A 478 -20.47 -1.48 4.71
N PHE A 479 -20.90 -2.14 3.64
CA PHE A 479 -20.09 -3.14 2.95
C PHE A 479 -19.21 -2.45 1.90
N SER A 480 -17.92 -2.34 2.19
CA SER A 480 -16.92 -1.80 1.27
C SER A 480 -16.71 -2.74 0.10
N ASN A 481 -16.65 -4.05 0.34
CA ASN A 481 -16.49 -5.10 -0.67
C ASN A 481 -17.16 -6.41 -0.25
N VAL A 482 -17.32 -7.33 -1.21
CA VAL A 482 -17.81 -8.69 -0.98
C VAL A 482 -16.89 -9.68 -1.68
N TYR A 483 -16.69 -10.84 -1.05
CA TYR A 483 -15.68 -11.81 -1.43
C TYR A 483 -16.20 -13.24 -1.36
N ARG A 484 -15.47 -14.15 -2.02
CA ARG A 484 -15.60 -15.60 -1.84
C ARG A 484 -14.27 -16.17 -1.36
N VAL A 485 -14.29 -16.86 -0.22
CA VAL A 485 -13.12 -17.58 0.28
C VAL A 485 -12.73 -18.71 -0.67
N HIS A 486 -11.42 -18.95 -0.76
CA HIS A 486 -10.83 -20.02 -1.56
C HIS A 486 -11.18 -21.41 -1.01
N GLY A 487 -10.95 -22.42 -1.84
CA GLY A 487 -10.84 -23.81 -1.37
C GLY A 487 -9.40 -24.10 -0.93
N TRP A 488 -9.14 -25.31 -0.44
CA TRP A 488 -7.78 -25.72 -0.08
C TRP A 488 -7.42 -27.08 -0.64
N ASP A 489 -6.21 -27.17 -1.19
CA ASP A 489 -5.59 -28.44 -1.58
C ASP A 489 -4.74 -28.97 -0.42
N TRP A 490 -5.26 -29.95 0.30
CA TRP A 490 -4.57 -30.58 1.43
C TRP A 490 -3.40 -31.49 1.03
N GLU A 491 -3.30 -31.89 -0.24
CA GLU A 491 -2.18 -32.70 -0.73
C GLU A 491 -0.97 -31.80 -1.03
N HIS A 492 -1.21 -30.65 -1.65
CA HIS A 492 -0.17 -29.72 -2.08
C HIS A 492 0.02 -28.51 -1.16
N MET A 493 -0.85 -28.34 -0.15
CA MET A 493 -0.84 -27.22 0.80
C MET A 493 -0.89 -25.85 0.11
N VAL A 494 -1.81 -25.69 -0.85
CA VAL A 494 -2.02 -24.43 -1.61
C VAL A 494 -3.51 -24.06 -1.72
N PRO A 495 -3.84 -22.76 -1.86
CA PRO A 495 -5.21 -22.33 -2.12
C PRO A 495 -5.74 -22.84 -3.46
N LEU A 496 -7.04 -23.15 -3.49
CA LEU A 496 -7.81 -23.43 -4.71
C LEU A 496 -8.79 -22.29 -5.00
N PRO A 497 -9.22 -22.08 -6.25
CA PRO A 497 -10.28 -21.13 -6.55
C PRO A 497 -11.53 -21.36 -5.69
N PRO A 498 -12.34 -20.32 -5.42
CA PRO A 498 -13.54 -20.43 -4.61
C PRO A 498 -14.44 -21.60 -5.04
N PRO A 499 -14.70 -22.59 -4.16
CA PRO A 499 -15.41 -23.80 -4.52
C PRO A 499 -16.86 -23.49 -4.93
N PRO A 500 -17.51 -24.31 -5.76
CA PRO A 500 -18.92 -24.13 -6.07
C PRO A 500 -19.75 -24.33 -4.79
N MET A 501 -20.36 -23.25 -4.30
CA MET A 501 -21.15 -23.21 -3.07
C MET A 501 -22.46 -22.45 -3.32
N PRO A 502 -23.53 -22.72 -2.55
CA PRO A 502 -24.81 -22.02 -2.71
C PRO A 502 -24.72 -20.52 -2.35
N TRP A 503 -23.68 -20.12 -1.62
CA TRP A 503 -23.48 -18.75 -1.18
C TRP A 503 -22.68 -17.94 -2.21
N PRO A 504 -23.27 -16.87 -2.77
CA PRO A 504 -22.58 -15.99 -3.71
C PRO A 504 -21.49 -15.14 -3.03
N VAL A 505 -21.58 -14.99 -1.71
CA VAL A 505 -20.60 -14.28 -0.86
C VAL A 505 -20.32 -15.16 0.35
N THR A 506 -19.05 -15.27 0.73
CA THR A 506 -18.60 -16.03 1.93
C THR A 506 -17.61 -15.25 2.80
N ALA A 507 -17.23 -14.04 2.40
CA ALA A 507 -16.55 -13.05 3.22
C ALA A 507 -16.98 -11.64 2.80
N VAL A 508 -16.99 -10.69 3.74
CA VAL A 508 -17.46 -9.32 3.50
C VAL A 508 -16.46 -8.33 4.08
N GLY A 509 -16.13 -7.30 3.30
CA GLY A 509 -15.39 -6.13 3.80
C GLY A 509 -16.35 -5.18 4.52
N PHE A 510 -16.08 -4.90 5.78
CA PHE A 510 -16.79 -3.88 6.56
C PHE A 510 -16.00 -2.59 6.55
N GLU A 511 -16.65 -1.49 6.21
CA GLU A 511 -16.06 -0.16 6.29
C GLU A 511 -15.88 0.26 7.76
N VAL A 512 -14.65 0.57 8.12
CA VAL A 512 -14.23 0.92 9.48
C VAL A 512 -13.31 2.14 9.48
N ALA A 513 -13.25 2.85 10.59
CA ALA A 513 -12.32 3.96 10.77
C ALA A 513 -10.89 3.43 10.98
N ALA A 514 -10.08 3.55 9.93
CA ALA A 514 -8.70 3.10 9.89
C ALA A 514 -7.89 3.62 11.09
N GLY A 515 -7.05 2.75 11.68
CA GLY A 515 -6.08 3.11 12.70
C GLY A 515 -6.64 3.30 14.12
N ASN A 516 -7.96 3.45 14.32
CA ASN A 516 -8.50 3.78 15.64
C ASN A 516 -9.82 3.08 16.01
N GLU A 517 -10.59 2.51 15.07
CA GLU A 517 -11.82 1.78 15.42
C GLU A 517 -11.49 0.48 16.17
N ILE A 518 -12.03 0.33 17.37
CA ILE A 518 -11.93 -0.90 18.15
C ILE A 518 -12.97 -1.89 17.61
N ILE A 519 -12.50 -3.07 17.24
CA ILE A 519 -13.33 -4.20 16.80
C ILE A 519 -13.60 -5.09 18.00
N HIS A 520 -14.87 -5.40 18.25
CA HIS A 520 -15.28 -6.16 19.44
C HIS A 520 -15.82 -7.54 19.06
N THR A 521 -15.82 -8.45 20.03
CA THR A 521 -16.35 -9.81 19.90
C THR A 521 -17.85 -9.76 19.62
N PRO A 522 -18.34 -10.39 18.55
CA PRO A 522 -19.78 -10.61 18.37
C PRO A 522 -20.37 -11.38 19.56
N ASP A 523 -21.53 -10.95 20.04
CA ASP A 523 -22.26 -11.62 21.13
C ASP A 523 -23.16 -12.70 20.53
N SER A 524 -23.11 -13.91 21.07
CA SER A 524 -23.96 -15.02 20.64
C SER A 524 -25.19 -15.23 21.53
N GLY A 525 -25.25 -14.53 22.67
CA GLY A 525 -26.29 -14.63 23.71
C GLY A 525 -26.26 -15.93 24.52
N TYR A 526 -25.23 -16.77 24.34
CA TYR A 526 -25.01 -17.96 25.17
C TYR A 526 -23.56 -18.03 25.65
N ASP A 527 -23.38 -18.68 26.79
CA ASP A 527 -22.08 -18.91 27.40
C ASP A 527 -21.49 -20.25 26.94
N ILE A 528 -20.29 -20.22 26.36
CA ILE A 528 -19.51 -21.43 26.10
C ILE A 528 -18.85 -21.96 27.38
N GLY A 529 -18.74 -21.14 28.41
CA GLY A 529 -18.31 -21.51 29.76
C GLY A 529 -17.68 -20.32 30.48
N GLU A 530 -17.93 -20.18 31.78
CA GLU A 530 -17.38 -19.11 32.63
C GLU A 530 -17.72 -17.68 32.18
N SER A 531 -18.87 -17.50 31.55
CA SER A 531 -19.38 -16.23 30.97
C SER A 531 -18.61 -15.72 29.74
N TYR A 532 -18.01 -16.61 28.95
CA TYR A 532 -17.38 -16.31 27.66
C TYR A 532 -18.28 -16.72 26.50
N ASP A 533 -18.19 -15.99 25.40
CA ASP A 533 -18.96 -16.25 24.17
C ASP A 533 -18.13 -17.01 23.15
N ALA A 534 -16.82 -16.74 23.08
CA ALA A 534 -15.93 -17.37 22.11
C ALA A 534 -14.54 -17.71 22.65
N LEU A 535 -13.97 -18.80 22.16
CA LEU A 535 -12.54 -19.11 22.22
C LEU A 535 -11.80 -18.45 21.06
N VAL A 536 -10.58 -17.99 21.31
CA VAL A 536 -9.65 -17.54 20.28
C VAL A 536 -8.83 -18.73 19.81
N LEU A 537 -9.20 -19.29 18.65
CA LEU A 537 -8.48 -20.43 18.06
C LEU A 537 -7.18 -20.01 17.37
N TYR A 538 -7.13 -18.79 16.87
CA TYR A 538 -5.95 -18.25 16.22
C TYR A 538 -5.92 -16.72 16.34
N ALA A 539 -4.73 -16.17 16.56
CA ALA A 539 -4.48 -14.74 16.54
C ALA A 539 -3.08 -14.45 15.99
N SER A 540 -2.98 -13.44 15.13
CA SER A 540 -1.72 -12.85 14.68
C SER A 540 -1.80 -11.32 14.80
N GLN A 541 -0.78 -10.60 14.34
CA GLN A 541 -0.83 -9.13 14.26
C GLN A 541 -1.84 -8.58 13.24
N THR A 542 -2.39 -9.42 12.35
CA THR A 542 -3.27 -8.99 11.24
C THR A 542 -4.66 -9.61 11.29
N GLN A 543 -4.87 -10.70 12.04
CA GLN A 543 -6.12 -11.45 12.01
C GLN A 543 -6.41 -12.17 13.33
N ILE A 544 -7.68 -12.49 13.56
CA ILE A 544 -8.14 -13.32 14.68
C ILE A 544 -9.27 -14.25 14.24
N THR A 545 -9.30 -15.45 14.83
CA THR A 545 -10.32 -16.47 14.58
C THR A 545 -11.00 -16.86 15.88
N LEU A 546 -12.31 -16.68 15.92
CA LEU A 546 -13.17 -16.88 17.07
C LEU A 546 -14.02 -18.12 16.88
N LYS A 547 -14.15 -18.93 17.92
CA LYS A 547 -14.98 -20.13 17.93
C LYS A 547 -16.00 -20.04 19.03
N TYR A 548 -17.28 -20.16 18.69
CA TYR A 548 -18.39 -20.07 19.63
C TYR A 548 -18.73 -21.43 20.24
N THR A 549 -17.71 -22.25 20.46
CA THR A 549 -17.74 -23.52 21.18
C THR A 549 -16.42 -23.70 21.94
N ARG A 550 -16.22 -24.84 22.62
CA ARG A 550 -15.01 -25.09 23.43
C ARG A 550 -13.96 -25.98 22.77
N GLU A 551 -14.29 -26.54 21.63
CA GLU A 551 -13.43 -27.41 20.83
C GLU A 551 -12.32 -26.63 20.12
N ASP A 552 -11.14 -27.24 20.03
CA ASP A 552 -10.01 -26.74 19.24
C ASP A 552 -10.07 -27.30 17.82
N ASP A 553 -11.15 -26.95 17.12
CA ASP A 553 -11.43 -27.25 15.73
C ASP A 553 -12.54 -26.34 15.18
N ILE A 554 -12.82 -26.46 13.87
CA ILE A 554 -13.89 -25.70 13.21
C ILE A 554 -15.12 -26.56 12.87
N ILE A 555 -15.18 -27.80 13.36
CA ILE A 555 -16.07 -28.86 12.87
C ILE A 555 -17.51 -28.64 13.29
N ASP A 556 -17.76 -28.20 14.53
CA ASP A 556 -19.11 -27.98 15.06
C ASP A 556 -19.29 -26.55 15.56
N GLY A 557 -20.39 -25.89 15.19
CA GLY A 557 -20.73 -24.53 15.62
C GLY A 557 -19.96 -23.41 14.91
N TYR A 558 -20.29 -22.17 15.25
CA TYR A 558 -19.83 -21.00 14.52
C TYR A 558 -18.34 -20.71 14.70
N THR A 559 -17.69 -20.43 13.58
CA THR A 559 -16.30 -19.92 13.53
C THR A 559 -16.29 -18.63 12.75
N VAL A 560 -15.81 -17.56 13.36
CA VAL A 560 -15.76 -16.21 12.79
C VAL A 560 -14.30 -15.81 12.60
N TYR A 561 -13.97 -15.37 11.40
CA TYR A 561 -12.65 -14.90 11.01
C TYR A 561 -12.72 -13.39 10.83
N VAL A 562 -11.71 -12.69 11.34
CA VAL A 562 -11.56 -11.24 11.14
C VAL A 562 -10.13 -10.97 10.69
N ASP A 563 -9.97 -10.48 9.47
CA ASP A 563 -8.71 -10.07 8.86
C ASP A 563 -8.64 -8.54 8.72
N GLY A 564 -7.44 -7.99 8.65
CA GLY A 564 -7.20 -6.54 8.60
C GLY A 564 -7.23 -5.83 9.97
N ILE A 565 -7.03 -6.55 11.07
CA ILE A 565 -7.02 -6.00 12.43
C ILE A 565 -5.64 -6.08 13.09
N CYS A 566 -5.32 -5.14 13.95
CA CYS A 566 -4.26 -5.24 14.95
C CYS A 566 -4.87 -5.86 16.20
N VAL A 567 -4.64 -7.16 16.43
CA VAL A 567 -5.11 -7.85 17.64
C VAL A 567 -4.53 -7.17 18.88
N GLU A 568 -5.33 -7.07 19.94
CA GLU A 568 -4.90 -6.45 21.18
C GLU A 568 -3.64 -7.16 21.72
N PRO A 569 -2.54 -6.44 22.01
CA PRO A 569 -1.25 -7.05 22.40
C PRO A 569 -1.29 -8.06 23.54
N SER A 570 -2.07 -7.80 24.60
CA SER A 570 -2.27 -8.70 25.74
C SER A 570 -3.12 -9.92 25.39
N LEU A 571 -4.07 -9.80 24.45
CA LEU A 571 -4.80 -10.95 23.91
C LEU A 571 -3.89 -11.82 23.04
N LEU A 572 -3.13 -11.19 22.13
CA LEU A 572 -2.16 -11.87 21.27
C LEU A 572 -1.08 -12.58 22.10
N ALA A 573 -0.51 -11.90 23.09
CA ALA A 573 0.50 -12.50 23.97
C ALA A 573 -0.07 -13.68 24.79
N LEU A 574 -1.32 -13.58 25.25
CA LEU A 574 -1.98 -14.69 25.93
C LEU A 574 -2.23 -15.86 24.98
N TYR A 575 -2.66 -15.59 23.75
CA TYR A 575 -2.82 -16.59 22.70
C TYR A 575 -1.48 -17.31 22.43
N GLU A 576 -0.43 -16.57 22.10
CA GLU A 576 0.91 -17.12 21.81
C GLU A 576 1.45 -17.97 22.97
N GLN A 577 1.27 -17.50 24.21
CA GLN A 577 1.67 -18.26 25.40
C GLN A 577 0.92 -19.59 25.52
N LEU A 578 -0.40 -19.57 25.34
CA LEU A 578 -1.26 -20.74 25.52
C LEU A 578 -1.10 -21.74 24.38
N ASP A 579 -0.94 -21.24 23.16
CA ASP A 579 -0.60 -22.00 21.96
C ASP A 579 0.71 -22.76 22.16
N ALA A 580 1.78 -22.05 22.52
CA ALA A 580 3.09 -22.65 22.82
C ALA A 580 3.06 -23.64 24.01
N SER A 581 2.05 -23.54 24.88
CA SER A 581 1.87 -24.45 26.02
C SER A 581 1.04 -25.71 25.72
N GLY A 582 0.65 -25.92 24.46
CA GLY A 582 -0.06 -27.12 24.02
C GLY A 582 -1.59 -27.01 24.09
N ARG A 583 -2.12 -25.78 24.06
CA ARG A 583 -3.55 -25.45 23.82
C ARG A 583 -4.57 -26.14 24.74
N GLN A 584 -4.16 -26.58 25.94
CA GLN A 584 -5.09 -27.13 26.94
C GLN A 584 -6.10 -26.09 27.45
N ASN A 585 -5.70 -24.82 27.38
CA ASN A 585 -6.58 -23.67 27.51
C ASN A 585 -6.25 -22.73 26.34
N LEU A 586 -7.22 -21.95 25.90
CA LEU A 586 -7.05 -20.88 24.92
C LEU A 586 -7.67 -19.60 25.46
N PRO A 587 -7.29 -18.41 24.95
CA PRO A 587 -7.95 -17.18 25.36
C PRO A 587 -9.45 -17.28 25.08
N ALA A 588 -10.25 -16.76 26.00
CA ALA A 588 -11.69 -16.70 25.86
C ALA A 588 -12.16 -15.26 25.99
N VAL A 589 -13.14 -14.88 25.17
CA VAL A 589 -13.64 -13.51 25.06
C VAL A 589 -15.16 -13.47 25.24
N GLN A 590 -15.63 -12.41 25.89
CA GLN A 590 -17.05 -12.15 26.14
C GLN A 590 -17.65 -11.31 25.00
N GLY A 591 -18.96 -11.37 24.81
CA GLY A 591 -19.72 -10.56 23.88
C GLY A 591 -19.45 -9.07 24.11
N GLY A 592 -19.00 -8.37 23.06
CA GLY A 592 -18.62 -6.97 23.12
C GLY A 592 -17.25 -6.69 23.76
N GLN A 593 -16.45 -7.71 24.11
CA GLN A 593 -15.07 -7.49 24.55
C GLN A 593 -14.19 -7.07 23.38
N PRO A 594 -13.29 -6.09 23.53
CA PRO A 594 -12.38 -5.67 22.46
C PRO A 594 -11.50 -6.82 21.97
N LEU A 595 -11.36 -6.97 20.66
CA LEU A 595 -10.43 -7.94 20.02
C LEU A 595 -9.14 -7.26 19.56
N GLY A 596 -9.24 -5.99 19.16
CA GLY A 596 -8.16 -5.26 18.51
C GLY A 596 -8.66 -3.97 17.86
N ARG A 597 -7.84 -3.36 17.01
CA ARG A 597 -8.23 -2.19 16.19
C ARG A 597 -8.12 -2.47 14.71
N ALA A 598 -8.98 -1.83 13.90
CA ALA A 598 -8.86 -1.86 12.45
C ALA A 598 -7.52 -1.27 11.98
N ARG A 599 -6.82 -1.94 11.07
CA ARG A 599 -5.56 -1.46 10.48
C ARG A 599 -5.80 -0.52 9.32
N ASN A 600 -6.80 -0.84 8.50
CA ASN A 600 -7.16 -0.15 7.28
C ASN A 600 -8.61 0.36 7.37
N ALA A 601 -9.10 1.00 6.32
CA ALA A 601 -10.50 1.43 6.22
C ALA A 601 -11.49 0.25 6.00
N GLU A 602 -10.97 -0.97 5.96
CA GLU A 602 -11.73 -2.21 5.77
C GLU A 602 -11.17 -3.30 6.68
N ILE A 603 -12.07 -4.05 7.33
CA ILE A 603 -11.78 -5.39 7.87
C ILE A 603 -12.57 -6.43 7.09
N VAL A 604 -11.99 -7.59 6.84
CA VAL A 604 -12.67 -8.67 6.12
C VAL A 604 -13.16 -9.70 7.13
N VAL A 605 -14.46 -9.96 7.11
CA VAL A 605 -15.12 -10.92 8.00
C VAL A 605 -15.68 -12.09 7.21
N SER A 606 -15.30 -13.30 7.61
CA SER A 606 -15.86 -14.55 7.12
C SER A 606 -16.48 -15.34 8.28
N ILE A 607 -17.48 -16.16 7.99
CA ILE A 607 -18.10 -17.04 8.98
C ILE A 607 -18.34 -18.42 8.40
N ARG A 608 -18.12 -19.43 9.25
CA ARG A 608 -18.49 -20.82 9.01
C ARG A 608 -19.44 -21.30 10.09
N ASP A 609 -20.34 -22.21 9.73
CA ASP A 609 -21.03 -23.09 10.67
C ASP A 609 -20.78 -24.54 10.25
N LYS A 610 -20.40 -25.36 11.23
CA LYS A 610 -20.00 -26.75 11.04
C LYS A 610 -19.01 -26.95 9.88
N ALA A 611 -17.91 -26.19 9.91
CA ALA A 611 -16.89 -26.08 8.86
C ALA A 611 -17.38 -25.61 7.46
N CYS A 612 -18.66 -25.32 7.27
CA CYS A 612 -19.21 -24.84 6.01
C CYS A 612 -19.25 -23.30 5.98
N PRO A 613 -18.65 -22.64 4.98
CA PRO A 613 -18.80 -21.20 4.81
C PRO A 613 -20.26 -20.78 4.70
N MET A 614 -20.59 -19.63 5.27
CA MET A 614 -21.91 -19.00 5.19
C MET A 614 -21.79 -17.60 4.61
N ASP A 615 -22.92 -16.99 4.24
CA ASP A 615 -22.96 -15.62 3.73
C ASP A 615 -23.07 -14.62 4.90
N PRO A 616 -22.01 -13.82 5.18
CA PRO A 616 -21.99 -12.88 6.31
C PRO A 616 -23.00 -11.74 6.16
N ARG A 617 -23.67 -11.60 5.00
CA ARG A 617 -24.70 -10.59 4.75
C ARG A 617 -26.09 -11.03 5.22
N SER A 618 -26.26 -12.28 5.70
CA SER A 618 -27.56 -12.77 6.15
C SER A 618 -28.08 -11.97 7.33
N ARG A 619 -29.10 -11.14 7.08
CA ARG A 619 -29.61 -10.18 8.07
C ARG A 619 -30.15 -10.87 9.32
N LYS A 620 -30.98 -11.88 9.12
CA LYS A 620 -31.71 -12.56 10.21
C LYS A 620 -30.85 -13.45 11.09
N ASP A 621 -29.68 -13.83 10.60
CA ASP A 621 -28.72 -14.64 11.35
C ASP A 621 -27.79 -13.70 12.14
N TRP A 622 -27.14 -12.74 11.48
CA TRP A 622 -26.03 -12.00 12.10
C TRP A 622 -26.34 -10.56 12.52
N TRP A 623 -27.42 -9.96 12.03
CA TRP A 623 -27.63 -8.49 12.09
C TRP A 623 -28.94 -8.07 12.74
N GLU A 624 -29.78 -9.02 13.15
CA GLU A 624 -31.08 -8.79 13.74
C GLU A 624 -31.38 -9.92 14.73
N TRP A 625 -31.35 -9.60 16.03
CA TRP A 625 -31.95 -10.50 17.03
C TRP A 625 -33.44 -10.65 16.74
N GLN A 626 -33.91 -11.89 16.72
CA GLN A 626 -35.35 -12.18 16.64
C GLN A 626 -36.01 -12.19 18.02
#